data_AF-A0A1C6GQ37-F1
#
_entry.id   AF-A0A1C6GQ37-F1
#
_cell.length_a   1.000
_cell.length_b   1.000
_cell.length_c   1.000
_cell.angle_alpha   90.00
_cell.angle_beta   90.00
_cell.angle_gamma   90.00
#
_symmetry.space_group_name_H-M   'P 1'
#
loop_
_entity.id
_entity.type
_entity.pdbx_description
1 polymer ?
#
loop_
_entity_poly.entity_id
_entity_poly.type
_entity_poly.pdbx_seq_one_letter_code
_entity_poly.pdbx_strand_id
1 'polypeptide(L)'
;MDNREQLRRITELTEQIAGLPKGYLSKKTIGGKVYYYHQWSENGVKQSRYLHDSEIAPLADKIEKRKELQAQLRMLKSQKSRRNEATGMKCTFMHKRTPVAELDLDDVTGFIQKIGSVYAPEHLPIGIPVRNEIADRAAFNDWWRDRSIPASRSGVREALESLGVADTKMLLVRCYGLSLSDQYWICPEGAELRWEDINFFQNDFSEDIGDVLFGERKKKDALNFSSPDSTSDGNLKKRWKIIDGKRCLIKGGSNPFRQQPFNEVIASGIMERLGIPHVSYTVIWSKDAPYSVCEDFVTENTELIPAWRLLQAKKQKNSASRYRHLLECCELLGIGNITPFLDRMLVLDYIIANEDRHFNNFGALRNAETLEWLGMAPIYDSGSSLGYDKMPGQMRSEKDVICKPFKNHHAEQLKLVTDFDWIDFDRLSDVDELISSVLSCEEAADYIDEGRIHAITESVQRRIGHLQELAMTQTPRQLDTTEDDVREEVAADYAPKMEL
;
A
#
# COMPACT_ATOMS: atom_id res chain seq x y z
N MET A 1 -32.58 16.07 8.85
CA MET A 1 -32.37 14.67 8.46
C MET A 1 -30.95 14.29 8.85
N ASP A 2 -30.83 13.33 9.76
CA ASP A 2 -29.55 12.76 10.19
C ASP A 2 -28.84 12.11 8.99
N ASN A 3 -27.50 12.16 8.92
CA ASN A 3 -26.72 11.62 7.80
C ASN A 3 -26.98 10.11 7.63
N ARG A 4 -27.21 9.40 8.75
CA ARG A 4 -27.59 7.98 8.77
C ARG A 4 -28.96 7.73 8.16
N GLU A 5 -29.91 8.62 8.39
CA GLU A 5 -31.27 8.58 7.84
C GLU A 5 -31.29 8.89 6.34
N GLN A 6 -30.44 9.83 5.88
CA GLN A 6 -30.26 10.09 4.45
C GLN A 6 -29.62 8.92 3.71
N LEU A 7 -28.59 8.29 4.30
CA LEU A 7 -27.94 7.13 3.71
C LEU A 7 -28.90 5.94 3.61
N ARG A 8 -29.68 5.68 4.67
CA ARG A 8 -30.74 4.67 4.64
C ARG A 8 -31.75 4.95 3.54
N ARG A 9 -32.15 6.21 3.37
CA ARG A 9 -33.10 6.61 2.32
C ARG A 9 -32.54 6.44 0.91
N ILE A 10 -31.24 6.72 0.71
CA ILE A 10 -30.57 6.49 -0.58
C ILE A 10 -30.51 4.99 -0.89
N THR A 11 -30.19 4.15 0.08
CA THR A 11 -30.16 2.69 -0.07
C THR A 11 -31.56 2.16 -0.41
N GLU A 12 -32.58 2.55 0.35
CA GLU A 12 -33.99 2.18 0.11
C GLU A 12 -34.45 2.58 -1.31
N LEU A 13 -34.14 3.80 -1.75
CA LEU A 13 -34.50 4.26 -3.10
C LEU A 13 -33.75 3.49 -4.19
N THR A 14 -32.49 3.13 -3.95
CA THR A 14 -31.66 2.40 -4.93
C THR A 14 -32.18 0.98 -5.12
N GLU A 15 -32.55 0.29 -4.04
CA GLU A 15 -33.17 -1.05 -4.08
C GLU A 15 -34.53 -1.03 -4.79
N GLN A 16 -35.38 -0.05 -4.49
CA GLN A 16 -36.67 0.10 -5.17
C GLN A 16 -36.51 0.37 -6.67
N ILE A 17 -35.52 1.19 -7.06
CA ILE A 17 -35.20 1.44 -8.48
C ILE A 17 -34.67 0.16 -9.16
N ALA A 18 -33.88 -0.66 -8.46
CA ALA A 18 -33.36 -1.91 -9.01
C ALA A 18 -34.47 -2.90 -9.38
N GLY A 19 -35.56 -2.94 -8.60
CA GLY A 19 -36.72 -3.81 -8.85
C GLY A 19 -37.68 -3.37 -9.96
N LEU A 20 -37.50 -2.19 -10.57
CA LEU A 20 -38.40 -1.64 -11.60
C LEU A 20 -37.82 -1.78 -13.02
N PRO A 21 -38.64 -1.88 -14.08
CA PRO A 21 -38.17 -1.99 -15.46
C PRO A 21 -37.46 -0.71 -15.95
N LYS A 22 -36.30 -0.85 -16.58
CA LYS A 22 -35.53 0.25 -17.21
C LYS A 22 -36.19 0.70 -18.51
N GLY A 23 -35.94 1.92 -18.98
CA GLY A 23 -36.30 2.35 -20.34
C GLY A 23 -37.60 3.13 -20.46
N TYR A 24 -38.21 3.10 -21.65
CA TYR A 24 -39.43 3.85 -21.99
C TYR A 24 -40.33 3.06 -22.96
N LEU A 25 -41.59 3.48 -23.06
CA LEU A 25 -42.54 2.97 -24.05
C LEU A 25 -42.48 3.82 -25.32
N SER A 26 -42.42 3.15 -26.46
CA SER A 26 -42.48 3.75 -27.79
C SER A 26 -43.63 3.17 -28.58
N LYS A 27 -44.19 3.95 -29.51
CA LYS A 27 -45.25 3.52 -30.43
C LYS A 27 -44.77 3.62 -31.87
N LYS A 28 -45.11 2.64 -32.70
CA LYS A 28 -44.85 2.66 -34.15
C LYS A 28 -46.12 2.32 -34.90
N THR A 29 -46.36 3.01 -36.01
CA THR A 29 -47.49 2.74 -36.91
C THR A 29 -46.97 2.01 -38.14
N ILE A 30 -47.44 0.79 -38.40
CA ILE A 30 -47.04 -0.04 -39.53
C ILE A 30 -48.32 -0.48 -40.27
N GLY A 31 -48.47 -0.09 -41.53
CA GLY A 31 -49.64 -0.45 -42.34
C GLY A 31 -50.99 0.00 -41.75
N GLY A 32 -51.03 1.13 -41.02
CA GLY A 32 -52.24 1.67 -40.39
C GLY A 32 -52.57 1.08 -39.01
N LYS A 33 -51.84 0.09 -38.52
CA LYS A 33 -51.97 -0.47 -37.17
C LYS A 33 -50.90 0.09 -36.23
N VAL A 34 -51.27 0.36 -34.98
CA VAL A 34 -50.38 0.90 -33.94
C VAL A 34 -49.81 -0.26 -33.12
N TYR A 35 -48.50 -0.26 -32.93
CA TYR A 35 -47.76 -1.26 -32.16
C TYR A 35 -46.95 -0.57 -31.06
N TYR A 36 -46.97 -1.14 -29.86
CA TYR A 36 -46.22 -0.62 -28.71
C TYR A 36 -44.97 -1.45 -28.44
N TYR A 37 -43.89 -0.77 -28.07
CA TYR A 37 -42.60 -1.40 -27.77
C TYR A 37 -42.01 -0.82 -26.49
N HIS A 38 -41.46 -1.69 -25.66
CA HIS A 38 -40.58 -1.34 -24.55
C HIS A 38 -39.15 -1.25 -25.03
N GLN A 39 -38.48 -0.12 -24.81
CA GLN A 39 -37.10 0.12 -25.24
C GLN A 39 -36.22 0.50 -24.07
N TRP A 40 -35.04 -0.12 -23.95
CA TRP A 40 -34.05 0.19 -22.91
C TRP A 40 -32.63 0.01 -23.45
N SER A 41 -31.63 0.46 -22.67
CA SER A 41 -30.22 0.21 -22.97
C SER A 41 -29.60 -0.70 -21.92
N GLU A 42 -28.80 -1.64 -22.39
CA GLU A 42 -28.09 -2.62 -21.57
C GLU A 42 -26.68 -2.80 -22.14
N ASN A 43 -25.65 -2.57 -21.32
CA ASN A 43 -24.24 -2.60 -21.73
C ASN A 43 -23.93 -1.76 -22.99
N GLY A 44 -24.59 -0.61 -23.14
CA GLY A 44 -24.41 0.29 -24.29
C GLY A 44 -25.23 -0.09 -25.55
N VAL A 45 -25.92 -1.23 -25.55
CA VAL A 45 -26.73 -1.70 -26.67
C VAL A 45 -28.20 -1.39 -26.43
N LYS A 46 -28.91 -0.89 -27.45
CA LYS A 46 -30.35 -0.65 -27.40
C LYS A 46 -31.12 -1.95 -27.58
N GLN A 47 -31.98 -2.26 -26.63
CA GLN A 47 -32.92 -3.38 -26.65
C GLN A 47 -34.34 -2.87 -26.93
N SER A 48 -35.15 -3.71 -27.58
CA SER A 48 -36.53 -3.39 -27.93
C SER A 48 -37.40 -4.64 -27.89
N ARG A 49 -38.50 -4.59 -27.15
CA ARG A 49 -39.46 -5.69 -27.01
C ARG A 49 -40.87 -5.23 -27.39
N TYR A 50 -41.55 -6.00 -28.22
CA TYR A 50 -42.97 -5.76 -28.52
C TYR A 50 -43.84 -6.01 -27.29
N LEU A 51 -44.98 -5.31 -27.19
CA LEU A 51 -45.92 -5.41 -26.07
C LEU A 51 -47.33 -5.70 -26.55
N HIS A 52 -48.02 -6.61 -25.86
CA HIS A 52 -49.46 -6.80 -26.02
C HIS A 52 -50.26 -5.74 -25.24
N ASP A 53 -51.49 -5.49 -25.65
CA ASP A 53 -52.35 -4.44 -25.07
C ASP A 53 -52.52 -4.58 -23.55
N SER A 54 -52.59 -5.82 -23.03
CA SER A 54 -52.68 -6.11 -21.60
C SER A 54 -51.42 -5.77 -20.79
N GLU A 55 -50.27 -5.61 -21.45
CA GLU A 55 -48.98 -5.31 -20.81
C GLU A 55 -48.66 -3.81 -20.78
N ILE A 56 -49.34 -3.00 -21.60
CA ILE A 56 -48.98 -1.58 -21.81
C ILE A 56 -49.17 -0.78 -20.52
N ALA A 57 -50.38 -0.79 -19.96
CA ALA A 57 -50.70 0.02 -18.78
C ALA A 57 -49.88 -0.43 -17.53
N PRO A 58 -49.79 -1.73 -17.19
CA PRO A 58 -48.97 -2.17 -16.06
C PRO A 58 -47.49 -1.85 -16.20
N LEU A 59 -46.95 -1.85 -17.43
CA LEU A 59 -45.56 -1.50 -17.68
C LEU A 59 -45.33 0.01 -17.65
N ALA A 60 -46.28 0.80 -18.16
CA ALA A 60 -46.25 2.26 -18.12
C ALA A 60 -46.16 2.76 -16.67
N ASP A 61 -47.02 2.24 -15.78
CA ASP A 61 -47.05 2.64 -14.37
C ASP A 61 -45.71 2.33 -13.67
N LYS A 62 -45.12 1.16 -13.94
CA LYS A 62 -43.83 0.77 -13.37
C LYS A 62 -42.67 1.63 -13.89
N ILE A 63 -42.69 2.01 -15.17
CA ILE A 63 -41.69 2.90 -15.77
C ILE A 63 -41.83 4.32 -15.19
N GLU A 64 -43.05 4.82 -15.05
CA GLU A 64 -43.30 6.14 -14.46
C GLU A 64 -42.85 6.17 -13.00
N LYS A 65 -43.15 5.11 -12.23
CA LYS A 65 -42.69 4.97 -10.86
C LYS A 65 -41.16 4.98 -10.75
N ARG A 66 -40.48 4.32 -11.70
CA ARG A 66 -39.02 4.33 -11.75
C ARG A 66 -38.48 5.74 -11.98
N LYS A 67 -39.08 6.52 -12.89
CA LYS A 67 -38.68 7.91 -13.14
C LYS A 67 -38.86 8.80 -11.92
N GLU A 68 -39.99 8.67 -11.21
CA GLU A 68 -40.25 9.41 -9.97
C GLU A 68 -39.17 9.13 -8.92
N LEU A 69 -38.87 7.85 -8.67
CA LEU A 69 -37.85 7.45 -7.70
C LEU A 69 -36.46 7.92 -8.12
N GLN A 70 -36.13 7.87 -9.42
CA GLN A 70 -34.88 8.42 -9.95
C GLN A 70 -34.79 9.94 -9.76
N ALA A 71 -35.88 10.67 -9.92
CA ALA A 71 -35.93 12.11 -9.66
C ALA A 71 -35.74 12.43 -8.17
N GLN A 72 -36.40 11.68 -7.27
CA GLN A 72 -36.21 11.80 -5.83
C GLN A 72 -34.76 11.50 -5.42
N LEU A 73 -34.17 10.43 -5.95
CA LEU A 73 -32.77 10.08 -5.71
C LEU A 73 -31.82 11.18 -6.19
N ARG A 74 -32.09 11.78 -7.36
CA ARG A 74 -31.29 12.90 -7.89
C ARG A 74 -31.40 14.14 -7.01
N MET A 75 -32.59 14.46 -6.50
CA MET A 75 -32.79 15.57 -5.56
C MET A 75 -32.06 15.34 -4.23
N LEU A 76 -32.16 14.14 -3.65
CA LEU A 76 -31.45 13.76 -2.42
C LEU A 76 -29.93 13.83 -2.58
N LYS A 77 -29.40 13.35 -3.71
CA LYS A 77 -27.96 13.45 -4.03
C LYS A 77 -27.51 14.90 -4.26
N SER A 78 -28.34 15.72 -4.91
CA SER A 78 -28.07 17.15 -5.13
C SER A 78 -28.08 17.95 -3.82
N GLN A 79 -29.01 17.66 -2.91
CA GLN A 79 -29.03 18.26 -1.57
C GLN A 79 -27.80 17.88 -0.74
N LYS A 80 -27.30 16.64 -0.86
CA LYS A 80 -26.00 16.23 -0.27
C LYS A 80 -24.83 17.02 -0.85
N SER A 81 -24.78 17.17 -2.18
CA SER A 81 -23.73 17.94 -2.88
C SER A 81 -23.67 19.39 -2.40
N ARG A 82 -24.82 20.08 -2.31
CA ARG A 82 -24.91 21.47 -1.82
C ARG A 82 -24.58 21.63 -0.34
N ARG A 83 -24.81 20.57 0.46
CA ARG A 83 -24.46 20.57 1.89
C ARG A 83 -22.95 20.33 2.09
N ASN A 84 -22.34 19.49 1.26
CA ASN A 84 -20.90 19.25 1.23
C ASN A 84 -20.10 20.47 0.73
N GLU A 85 -20.65 21.29 -0.18
CA GLU A 85 -20.03 22.57 -0.59
C GLU A 85 -19.91 23.59 0.55
N ALA A 86 -20.66 23.44 1.65
CA ALA A 86 -20.62 24.33 2.82
C ALA A 86 -19.75 23.78 3.97
N THR A 87 -19.14 22.61 3.84
CA THR A 87 -18.43 21.88 4.91
C THR A 87 -17.16 21.19 4.40
N GLY A 88 -16.37 21.92 3.61
CA GLY A 88 -15.07 21.42 3.13
C GLY A 88 -13.92 22.22 3.75
N MET A 89 -12.93 21.52 4.28
CA MET A 89 -11.68 22.08 4.74
C MET A 89 -10.85 22.48 3.53
N LYS A 90 -10.68 23.78 3.35
CA LYS A 90 -9.73 24.33 2.40
C LYS A 90 -8.34 24.25 2.99
N CYS A 91 -7.39 23.78 2.20
CA CYS A 91 -6.00 23.73 2.59
C CYS A 91 -5.08 23.89 1.39
N THR A 92 -3.86 24.33 1.65
CA THR A 92 -2.76 24.25 0.69
C THR A 92 -2.05 22.92 0.88
N PHE A 93 -1.93 22.13 -0.19
CA PHE A 93 -1.03 20.99 -0.24
C PHE A 93 0.40 21.50 -0.39
N MET A 94 1.27 21.03 0.49
CA MET A 94 2.63 21.51 0.65
C MET A 94 3.61 20.36 0.42
N HIS A 95 4.74 20.65 -0.20
CA HIS A 95 5.91 19.79 -0.23
C HIS A 95 7.05 20.55 0.47
N LYS A 96 7.39 20.15 1.70
CA LYS A 96 8.28 20.91 2.59
C LYS A 96 7.78 22.37 2.74
N ARG A 97 8.50 23.35 2.21
CA ARG A 97 8.14 24.78 2.22
C ARG A 97 7.39 25.24 0.97
N THR A 98 7.32 24.41 -0.06
CA THR A 98 6.77 24.78 -1.36
C THR A 98 5.25 24.55 -1.36
N PRO A 99 4.43 25.59 -1.59
CA PRO A 99 3.02 25.42 -1.90
C PRO A 99 2.86 24.72 -3.25
N VAL A 100 2.17 23.59 -3.29
CA VAL A 100 2.04 22.76 -4.49
C VAL A 100 0.68 22.94 -5.16
N ALA A 101 -0.41 22.83 -4.39
CA ALA A 101 -1.76 22.97 -4.93
C ALA A 101 -2.78 23.38 -3.86
N GLU A 102 -3.89 24.00 -4.27
CA GLU A 102 -5.07 24.18 -3.42
C GLU A 102 -5.91 22.91 -3.40
N LEU A 103 -6.36 22.49 -2.21
CA LEU A 103 -7.26 21.36 -2.03
C LEU A 103 -8.48 21.76 -1.20
N ASP A 104 -9.65 21.29 -1.62
CA ASP A 104 -10.84 21.23 -0.78
C ASP A 104 -11.04 19.77 -0.35
N LEU A 105 -10.87 19.51 0.94
CA LEU A 105 -11.07 18.20 1.56
C LEU A 105 -12.49 18.10 2.14
N ASP A 106 -13.07 16.90 2.12
CA ASP A 106 -14.31 16.62 2.84
C ASP A 106 -14.01 16.42 4.33
N ASP A 107 -14.62 17.24 5.20
CA ASP A 107 -14.36 17.27 6.64
C ASP A 107 -14.68 15.95 7.38
N VAL A 108 -15.46 15.07 6.75
CA VAL A 108 -15.94 13.82 7.34
C VAL A 108 -15.09 12.63 6.91
N THR A 109 -14.57 12.66 5.68
CA THR A 109 -13.89 11.52 5.04
C THR A 109 -12.42 11.77 4.72
N GLY A 110 -11.98 13.03 4.70
CA GLY A 110 -10.64 13.42 4.28
C GLY A 110 -10.36 13.29 2.79
N PHE A 111 -11.39 13.01 1.97
CA PHE A 111 -11.23 12.92 0.51
C PHE A 111 -11.07 14.28 -0.14
N ILE A 112 -10.22 14.35 -1.16
CA ILE A 112 -10.05 15.53 -2.01
C ILE A 112 -11.31 15.67 -2.90
N GLN A 113 -12.15 16.63 -2.57
CA GLN A 113 -13.36 16.96 -3.33
C GLN A 113 -13.03 17.83 -4.54
N LYS A 114 -12.08 18.75 -4.39
CA LYS A 114 -11.64 19.65 -5.45
C LYS A 114 -10.14 19.90 -5.36
N ILE A 115 -9.52 20.04 -6.52
CA ILE A 115 -8.17 20.57 -6.68
C ILE A 115 -8.36 21.95 -7.31
N GLY A 116 -7.86 22.99 -6.65
CA GLY A 116 -7.85 24.35 -7.16
C GLY A 116 -6.62 24.60 -8.03
N SER A 117 -5.98 25.74 -7.83
CA SER A 117 -4.74 26.06 -8.55
C SER A 117 -3.59 25.12 -8.18
N VAL A 118 -2.83 24.67 -9.18
CA VAL A 118 -1.57 23.93 -9.01
C VAL A 118 -0.42 24.91 -9.27
N TYR A 119 0.36 25.21 -8.25
CA TYR A 119 1.41 26.23 -8.30
C TYR A 119 2.78 25.66 -8.68
N ALA A 120 3.08 24.44 -8.23
CA ALA A 120 4.37 23.78 -8.42
C ALA A 120 4.15 22.32 -8.90
N PRO A 121 3.72 22.10 -10.15
CA PRO A 121 3.36 20.77 -10.65
C PRO A 121 4.52 19.75 -10.57
N GLU A 122 5.77 20.19 -10.66
CA GLU A 122 6.97 19.36 -10.49
C GLU A 122 7.13 18.80 -9.07
N HIS A 123 6.57 19.49 -8.07
CA HIS A 123 6.53 19.01 -6.69
C HIS A 123 5.33 18.08 -6.43
N LEU A 124 4.42 17.85 -7.39
CA LEU A 124 3.36 16.85 -7.19
C LEU A 124 3.95 15.44 -7.01
N PRO A 125 3.31 14.59 -6.20
CA PRO A 125 3.70 13.20 -6.08
C PRO A 125 3.74 12.46 -7.42
N ILE A 126 4.73 11.59 -7.58
CA ILE A 126 4.86 10.74 -8.77
C ILE A 126 3.61 9.88 -8.93
N GLY A 127 3.09 9.82 -10.16
CA GLY A 127 1.89 9.06 -10.49
C GLY A 127 0.60 9.89 -10.51
N ILE A 128 0.66 11.20 -10.27
CA ILE A 128 -0.46 12.13 -10.44
C ILE A 128 -0.31 12.85 -11.80
N PRO A 129 -1.07 12.48 -12.84
CA PRO A 129 -1.00 13.16 -14.13
C PRO A 129 -1.54 14.59 -14.04
N VAL A 130 -0.88 15.51 -14.74
CA VAL A 130 -1.39 16.87 -14.97
C VAL A 130 -1.69 17.04 -16.46
N ARG A 131 -2.89 17.50 -16.79
CA ARG A 131 -3.31 17.79 -18.17
C ARG A 131 -3.97 19.15 -18.22
N ASN A 132 -3.47 20.03 -19.10
CA ASN A 132 -3.95 21.40 -19.22
C ASN A 132 -3.99 22.10 -17.85
N GLU A 133 -2.90 21.99 -17.07
CA GLU A 133 -2.75 22.56 -15.72
C GLU A 133 -3.69 21.99 -14.65
N ILE A 134 -4.46 20.95 -14.98
CA ILE A 134 -5.38 20.28 -14.05
C ILE A 134 -4.77 18.94 -13.63
N ALA A 135 -4.52 18.77 -12.34
CA ALA A 135 -4.10 17.50 -11.76
C ALA A 135 -5.27 16.51 -11.69
N ASP A 136 -4.99 15.22 -11.95
CA ASP A 136 -5.99 14.16 -11.87
C ASP A 136 -6.40 13.92 -10.41
N ARG A 137 -7.65 14.27 -10.09
CA ARG A 137 -8.20 14.16 -8.74
C ARG A 137 -8.34 12.73 -8.24
N ALA A 138 -8.54 11.75 -9.13
CA ALA A 138 -8.65 10.35 -8.72
C ALA A 138 -7.28 9.82 -8.32
N ALA A 139 -6.26 10.01 -9.18
CA ALA A 139 -4.89 9.63 -8.88
C ALA A 139 -4.35 10.32 -7.61
N PHE A 140 -4.70 11.59 -7.40
CA PHE A 140 -4.30 12.31 -6.20
C PHE A 140 -5.02 11.77 -4.94
N ASN A 141 -6.32 11.47 -5.00
CA ASN A 141 -7.00 10.80 -3.89
C ASN A 141 -6.39 9.43 -3.59
N ASP A 142 -6.06 8.65 -4.61
CA ASP A 142 -5.43 7.34 -4.43
C ASP A 142 -4.07 7.51 -3.73
N TRP A 143 -3.22 8.43 -4.21
CA TRP A 143 -1.95 8.74 -3.54
C TRP A 143 -2.12 9.20 -2.10
N TRP A 144 -3.03 10.12 -1.85
CA TRP A 144 -3.29 10.66 -0.52
C TRP A 144 -3.69 9.56 0.46
N ARG A 145 -4.58 8.66 0.03
CA ARG A 145 -5.12 7.59 0.88
C ARG A 145 -4.16 6.45 1.11
N ASP A 146 -3.30 6.14 0.14
CA ASP A 146 -2.33 5.04 0.26
C ASP A 146 -1.31 5.31 1.37
N ARG A 147 -1.23 6.55 1.89
CA ARG A 147 -0.42 6.90 3.06
C ARG A 147 -1.09 6.50 4.38
N SER A 148 -2.39 6.25 4.40
CA SER A 148 -3.13 5.92 5.64
C SER A 148 -2.87 4.49 6.11
N ILE A 149 -3.09 4.23 7.40
CA ILE A 149 -3.03 2.88 7.95
C ILE A 149 -4.04 1.96 7.23
N PRO A 150 -3.63 0.78 6.71
CA PRO A 150 -4.55 -0.16 6.09
C PRO A 150 -5.61 -0.65 7.08
N ALA A 151 -6.85 -0.78 6.60
CA ALA A 151 -7.95 -1.32 7.40
C ALA A 151 -7.75 -2.80 7.78
N SER A 152 -6.88 -3.51 7.06
CA SER A 152 -6.47 -4.89 7.31
C SER A 152 -5.37 -5.04 8.36
N ARG A 153 -4.75 -3.94 8.84
CA ARG A 153 -3.69 -4.02 9.86
C ARG A 153 -4.22 -4.65 11.15
N SER A 154 -3.48 -5.60 11.69
CA SER A 154 -3.82 -6.27 12.94
C SER A 154 -4.04 -5.26 14.08
N GLY A 155 -5.21 -5.33 14.74
CA GLY A 155 -5.59 -4.46 15.87
C GLY A 155 -6.08 -3.05 15.51
N VAL A 156 -6.16 -2.70 14.21
CA VAL A 156 -6.53 -1.34 13.80
C VAL A 156 -7.99 -0.99 14.12
N ARG A 157 -8.89 -1.98 14.07
CA ARG A 157 -10.31 -1.76 14.33
C ARG A 157 -10.56 -1.37 15.79
N GLU A 158 -9.98 -2.13 16.70
CA GLU A 158 -10.03 -1.88 18.15
C GLU A 158 -9.35 -0.56 18.50
N ALA A 159 -8.25 -0.23 17.82
CA ALA A 159 -7.58 1.06 17.94
C ALA A 159 -8.49 2.22 17.52
N LEU A 160 -9.14 2.14 16.34
CA LEU A 160 -10.06 3.17 15.85
C LEU A 160 -11.24 3.40 16.80
N GLU A 161 -11.84 2.32 17.32
CA GLU A 161 -12.90 2.38 18.32
C GLU A 161 -12.41 3.12 19.59
N SER A 162 -11.20 2.82 20.06
CA SER A 162 -10.57 3.48 21.21
C SER A 162 -10.25 4.96 20.97
N LEU A 163 -9.83 5.30 19.75
CA LEU A 163 -9.54 6.67 19.32
C LEU A 163 -10.81 7.50 19.09
N GLY A 164 -11.98 6.85 18.96
CA GLY A 164 -13.23 7.51 18.57
C GLY A 164 -13.19 8.03 17.14
N VAL A 165 -12.48 7.33 16.25
CA VAL A 165 -12.28 7.70 14.85
C VAL A 165 -12.93 6.65 13.96
N ALA A 166 -13.72 7.08 12.98
CA ALA A 166 -14.49 6.18 12.15
C ALA A 166 -13.67 5.45 11.06
N ASP A 167 -12.60 6.09 10.57
CA ASP A 167 -11.80 5.61 9.44
C ASP A 167 -10.34 6.07 9.60
N THR A 168 -9.37 5.24 9.24
CA THR A 168 -7.93 5.56 9.31
C THR A 168 -7.57 6.79 8.49
N LYS A 169 -8.29 7.07 7.41
CA LYS A 169 -8.10 8.28 6.58
C LYS A 169 -8.33 9.58 7.36
N MET A 170 -9.10 9.55 8.44
CA MET A 170 -9.28 10.74 9.28
C MET A 170 -8.06 11.03 10.16
N LEU A 171 -7.24 10.02 10.44
CA LEU A 171 -5.97 10.24 11.15
C LEU A 171 -5.00 11.03 10.27
N LEU A 172 -5.02 10.77 8.96
CA LEU A 172 -4.20 11.50 7.97
C LEU A 172 -4.48 13.00 8.00
N VAL A 173 -5.76 13.43 8.01
CA VAL A 173 -6.09 14.86 8.10
C VAL A 173 -5.70 15.44 9.47
N ARG A 174 -5.87 14.69 10.56
CA ARG A 174 -5.56 15.15 11.92
C ARG A 174 -4.07 15.33 12.19
N CYS A 175 -3.20 14.63 11.47
CA CYS A 175 -1.75 14.83 11.52
C CYS A 175 -1.24 15.72 10.38
N TYR A 176 -2.12 16.47 9.69
CA TYR A 176 -1.79 17.29 8.52
C TYR A 176 -1.17 16.50 7.36
N GLY A 177 -1.36 15.19 7.34
CA GLY A 177 -0.70 14.29 6.43
C GLY A 177 0.81 14.26 6.60
N LEU A 178 1.38 14.67 7.73
CA LEU A 178 2.82 14.55 7.98
C LEU A 178 3.21 13.08 8.13
N SER A 179 4.39 12.71 7.65
CA SER A 179 4.94 11.34 7.73
C SER A 179 6.43 11.33 8.09
N LEU A 180 6.97 10.13 8.28
CA LEU A 180 8.41 9.82 8.36
C LEU A 180 8.85 9.01 7.13
N SER A 181 8.26 9.31 5.97
CA SER A 181 8.61 8.63 4.72
C SER A 181 8.66 9.59 3.53
N ASP A 182 8.03 10.76 3.65
CA ASP A 182 8.00 11.82 2.65
C ASP A 182 7.77 13.19 3.34
N GLN A 183 7.92 14.29 2.58
CA GLN A 183 7.80 15.66 3.10
C GLN A 183 6.52 16.36 2.67
N TYR A 184 5.48 15.61 2.31
CA TYR A 184 4.18 16.16 1.93
C TYR A 184 3.27 16.36 3.13
N TRP A 185 2.53 17.47 3.13
CA TRP A 185 1.56 17.81 4.17
C TRP A 185 0.48 18.76 3.66
N ILE A 186 -0.54 19.01 4.48
CA ILE A 186 -1.61 20.00 4.20
C ILE A 186 -1.58 21.12 5.24
N CYS A 187 -1.67 22.36 4.77
CA CYS A 187 -1.79 23.54 5.62
C CYS A 187 -3.23 24.09 5.50
N PRO A 188 -4.10 23.92 6.52
CA PRO A 188 -5.46 24.46 6.49
C PRO A 188 -5.49 25.98 6.30
N GLU A 189 -6.48 26.48 5.56
CA GLU A 189 -6.65 27.91 5.35
C GLU A 189 -6.81 28.65 6.69
N GLY A 190 -6.03 29.73 6.88
CA GLY A 190 -6.00 30.51 8.11
C GLY A 190 -5.14 29.91 9.23
N ALA A 191 -4.54 28.73 9.04
CA ALA A 191 -3.58 28.19 9.98
C ALA A 191 -2.18 28.80 9.74
N GLU A 192 -1.56 29.32 10.79
CA GLU A 192 -0.19 29.87 10.74
C GLU A 192 0.85 28.78 11.02
N LEU A 193 0.81 27.69 10.22
CA LEU A 193 1.72 26.55 10.37
C LEU A 193 2.94 26.71 9.47
N ARG A 194 4.13 26.42 10.01
CA ARG A 194 5.38 26.33 9.24
C ARG A 194 5.94 24.91 9.33
N TRP A 195 6.57 24.46 8.25
CA TRP A 195 7.17 23.12 8.16
C TRP A 195 8.12 22.83 9.32
N GLU A 196 8.96 23.80 9.68
CA GLU A 196 9.95 23.73 10.75
C GLU A 196 9.35 23.41 12.11
N ASP A 197 8.13 23.88 12.36
CA ASP A 197 7.49 23.77 13.68
C ASP A 197 6.76 22.43 13.88
N ILE A 198 6.45 21.72 12.79
CA ILE A 198 5.53 20.57 12.84
C ILE A 198 6.08 19.27 12.28
N ASN A 199 7.16 19.30 11.48
CA ASN A 199 7.67 18.09 10.84
C ASN A 199 8.20 17.08 11.86
N PHE A 200 7.95 15.79 11.63
CA PHE A 200 8.36 14.71 12.54
C PHE A 200 9.86 14.35 12.48
N PHE A 201 10.57 14.81 11.45
CA PHE A 201 12.01 14.56 11.29
C PHE A 201 12.82 15.33 12.35
N GLN A 202 12.41 16.56 12.65
CA GLN A 202 13.14 17.46 13.55
C GLN A 202 12.41 17.69 14.88
N ASN A 203 11.09 17.55 14.92
CA ASN A 203 10.29 17.76 16.12
C ASN A 203 9.88 16.45 16.77
N ASP A 204 9.62 16.51 18.07
CA ASP A 204 9.05 15.38 18.81
C ASP A 204 7.60 15.14 18.38
N PHE A 205 7.16 13.90 18.46
CA PHE A 205 5.79 13.50 18.13
C PHE A 205 5.14 12.71 19.27
N SER A 206 3.82 12.68 19.24
CA SER A 206 3.02 11.97 20.23
C SER A 206 3.16 10.46 20.11
N GLU A 207 3.35 9.80 21.25
CA GLU A 207 3.29 8.33 21.35
C GLU A 207 1.85 7.80 21.41
N ASP A 208 0.85 8.65 21.60
CA ASP A 208 -0.52 8.21 21.92
C ASP A 208 -1.16 7.33 20.84
N ILE A 209 -0.94 7.63 19.56
CA ILE A 209 -1.48 6.83 18.46
C ILE A 209 -0.78 5.47 18.39
N GLY A 210 0.56 5.45 18.49
CA GLY A 210 1.35 4.22 18.56
C GLY A 210 1.01 3.35 19.76
N ASP A 211 0.78 3.93 20.94
CA ASP A 211 0.34 3.24 22.16
C ASP A 211 -1.00 2.53 21.93
N VAL A 212 -1.99 3.25 21.36
CA VAL A 212 -3.32 2.70 21.08
C VAL A 212 -3.26 1.61 20.00
N LEU A 213 -2.49 1.81 18.92
CA LEU A 213 -2.23 0.77 17.91
C LEU A 213 -1.54 -0.46 18.52
N PHE A 214 -0.82 -0.28 19.63
CA PHE A 214 -0.18 -1.37 20.35
C PHE A 214 -1.07 -2.08 21.37
N GLY A 215 -2.35 -1.66 21.48
CA GLY A 215 -3.33 -2.21 22.40
C GLY A 215 -3.21 -1.64 23.82
N GLU A 216 -2.50 -0.54 24.00
CA GLU A 216 -2.44 0.14 25.28
C GLU A 216 -3.74 0.91 25.55
N ARG A 217 -4.14 0.97 26.82
CA ARG A 217 -5.36 1.66 27.19
C ARG A 217 -5.18 3.16 26.98
N LYS A 218 -6.21 3.77 26.39
CA LYS A 218 -6.32 5.22 26.26
C LYS A 218 -6.00 5.90 27.60
N LYS A 219 -5.04 6.83 27.58
CA LYS A 219 -4.72 7.70 28.72
C LYS A 219 -5.94 8.57 29.06
N LYS A 220 -6.05 9.02 30.31
CA LYS A 220 -7.22 9.82 30.76
C LYS A 220 -7.29 11.19 30.10
N ASP A 221 -6.17 11.69 29.59
CA ASP A 221 -6.05 12.99 28.94
C ASP A 221 -6.54 12.98 27.48
N ALA A 222 -6.67 14.16 26.89
CA ALA A 222 -7.01 14.30 25.48
C ALA A 222 -5.87 13.73 24.62
N LEU A 223 -6.23 12.83 23.67
CA LEU A 223 -5.27 12.22 22.75
C LEU A 223 -4.64 13.26 21.83
N ASN A 224 -3.32 13.20 21.70
CA ASN A 224 -2.60 13.99 20.70
C ASN A 224 -2.41 13.16 19.41
N PHE A 225 -3.06 13.61 18.33
CA PHE A 225 -3.04 12.97 17.00
C PHE A 225 -1.81 13.35 16.15
N SER A 226 -0.96 14.25 16.63
CA SER A 226 0.31 14.61 15.98
C SER A 226 1.31 13.46 16.12
N SER A 227 1.15 12.45 15.26
CA SER A 227 1.95 11.23 15.28
C SER A 227 2.14 10.67 13.86
N PRO A 228 3.38 10.28 13.49
CA PRO A 228 3.67 9.65 12.21
C PRO A 228 3.06 8.25 12.06
N ASP A 229 2.56 7.66 13.16
CA ASP A 229 1.85 6.38 13.11
C ASP A 229 0.58 6.43 12.27
N SER A 230 -0.03 7.63 12.18
CA SER A 230 -1.21 7.92 11.36
C SER A 230 -0.97 7.70 9.86
N THR A 231 0.28 7.75 9.42
CA THR A 231 0.68 7.64 8.00
C THR A 231 1.61 6.46 7.73
N SER A 232 1.51 5.43 8.56
CA SER A 232 2.36 4.24 8.44
C SER A 232 1.58 3.18 7.67
N ASP A 233 2.01 2.79 6.46
CA ASP A 233 1.37 1.78 5.58
C ASP A 233 1.84 0.33 5.87
N GLY A 234 1.06 -0.72 5.57
CA GLY A 234 1.45 -2.13 5.75
C GLY A 234 0.66 -2.88 6.84
N ASN A 235 0.64 -4.22 6.79
CA ASN A 235 -0.32 -5.00 7.60
C ASN A 235 0.19 -5.47 8.96
N LEU A 236 1.51 -5.53 9.17
CA LEU A 236 2.09 -5.88 10.46
C LEU A 236 1.87 -4.77 11.50
N LYS A 237 1.79 -5.18 12.76
CA LYS A 237 1.72 -4.26 13.91
C LYS A 237 3.01 -3.45 13.97
N LYS A 238 2.93 -2.13 13.87
CA LYS A 238 4.12 -1.26 13.91
C LYS A 238 3.84 0.13 14.45
N ARG A 239 4.88 0.75 15.01
CA ARG A 239 4.83 2.11 15.53
C ARG A 239 6.18 2.81 15.43
N TRP A 240 6.16 4.12 15.35
CA TRP A 240 7.33 4.97 15.51
C TRP A 240 7.59 5.28 16.99
N LYS A 241 8.87 5.40 17.35
CA LYS A 241 9.34 5.93 18.63
C LYS A 241 10.56 6.80 18.42
N ILE A 242 10.78 7.73 19.33
CA ILE A 242 12.05 8.43 19.47
C ILE A 242 12.86 7.68 20.52
N ILE A 243 13.97 7.06 20.12
CA ILE A 243 14.87 6.29 20.99
C ILE A 243 16.24 6.96 20.91
N ASP A 244 16.72 7.48 22.04
CA ASP A 244 17.99 8.22 22.11
C ASP A 244 18.11 9.36 21.07
N GLY A 245 17.01 10.07 20.83
CA GLY A 245 16.91 11.16 19.85
C GLY A 245 16.72 10.71 18.40
N LYS A 246 16.79 9.41 18.11
CA LYS A 246 16.62 8.83 16.77
C LYS A 246 15.18 8.40 16.53
N ARG A 247 14.69 8.59 15.30
CA ARG A 247 13.36 8.12 14.90
C ARG A 247 13.48 6.67 14.48
N CYS A 248 12.82 5.79 15.22
CA CYS A 248 12.93 4.35 15.05
C CYS A 248 11.56 3.74 14.80
N LEU A 249 11.47 2.85 13.81
CA LEU A 249 10.27 2.06 13.53
C LEU A 249 10.37 0.71 14.24
N ILE A 250 9.39 0.41 15.08
CA ILE A 250 9.24 -0.86 15.77
C ILE A 250 8.19 -1.69 15.03
N LYS A 251 8.54 -2.91 14.60
CA LYS A 251 7.67 -3.84 13.86
C LYS A 251 7.49 -5.15 14.63
N GLY A 252 6.26 -5.61 14.77
CA GLY A 252 5.93 -6.90 15.41
C GLY A 252 5.79 -8.02 14.40
N GLY A 253 5.85 -9.26 14.88
CA GLY A 253 5.55 -10.45 14.09
C GLY A 253 4.06 -10.83 14.08
N SER A 254 3.63 -11.57 13.07
CA SER A 254 2.29 -12.16 13.02
C SER A 254 2.27 -13.54 13.65
N ASN A 255 1.10 -13.95 14.14
CA ASN A 255 0.88 -15.34 14.54
C ASN A 255 1.06 -16.30 13.34
N PRO A 256 1.35 -17.60 13.59
CA PRO A 256 1.51 -18.22 14.91
C PRO A 256 2.91 -18.06 15.53
N PHE A 257 3.95 -17.85 14.73
CA PHE A 257 5.35 -17.91 15.22
C PHE A 257 5.94 -16.56 15.62
N ARG A 258 5.37 -15.44 15.17
CA ARG A 258 5.93 -14.09 15.32
C ARG A 258 7.41 -14.03 14.93
N GLN A 259 7.77 -14.72 13.85
CA GLN A 259 9.16 -14.92 13.41
C GLN A 259 9.72 -13.71 12.67
N GLN A 260 8.88 -12.86 12.07
CA GLN A 260 9.33 -11.75 11.21
C GLN A 260 10.35 -10.79 11.86
N PRO A 261 10.24 -10.41 13.15
CA PRO A 261 11.27 -9.65 13.85
C PRO A 261 12.69 -10.23 13.72
N PHE A 262 12.83 -11.55 13.90
CA PHE A 262 14.11 -12.24 13.78
C PHE A 262 14.57 -12.29 12.33
N ASN A 263 13.64 -12.55 11.40
CA ASN A 263 13.94 -12.59 9.97
C ASN A 263 14.51 -11.28 9.45
N GLU A 264 14.03 -10.11 9.93
CA GLU A 264 14.60 -8.81 9.58
C GLU A 264 16.08 -8.71 9.98
N VAL A 265 16.43 -9.19 11.17
CA VAL A 265 17.81 -9.18 11.68
C VAL A 265 18.69 -10.17 10.90
N ILE A 266 18.18 -11.37 10.62
CA ILE A 266 18.90 -12.37 9.82
C ILE A 266 19.15 -11.84 8.41
N ALA A 267 18.12 -11.26 7.76
CA ALA A 267 18.26 -10.67 6.43
C ALA A 267 19.28 -9.52 6.42
N SER A 268 19.26 -8.64 7.43
CA SER A 268 20.28 -7.61 7.61
C SER A 268 21.68 -8.19 7.76
N GLY A 269 21.86 -9.23 8.58
CA GLY A 269 23.16 -9.89 8.73
C GLY A 269 23.70 -10.55 7.46
N ILE A 270 22.82 -11.09 6.61
CA ILE A 270 23.19 -11.65 5.29
C ILE A 270 23.55 -10.51 4.32
N MET A 271 22.76 -9.44 4.28
CA MET A 271 23.04 -8.27 3.43
C MET A 271 24.36 -7.59 3.79
N GLU A 272 24.68 -7.47 5.08
CA GLU A 272 25.96 -6.94 5.57
C GLU A 272 27.14 -7.76 5.05
N ARG A 273 27.08 -9.10 5.17
CA ARG A 273 28.11 -10.01 4.64
C ARG A 273 28.33 -9.82 3.14
N LEU A 274 27.24 -9.64 2.40
CA LEU A 274 27.26 -9.45 0.95
C LEU A 274 27.56 -8.00 0.51
N GLY A 275 27.72 -7.05 1.43
CA GLY A 275 27.93 -5.64 1.10
C GLY A 275 26.73 -5.00 0.37
N ILE A 276 25.52 -5.52 0.58
CA ILE A 276 24.29 -4.98 0.00
C ILE A 276 23.84 -3.78 0.85
N PRO A 277 23.62 -2.58 0.26
CA PRO A 277 23.05 -1.45 1.00
C PRO A 277 21.67 -1.80 1.56
N HIS A 278 21.52 -1.73 2.88
CA HIS A 278 20.33 -2.21 3.58
C HIS A 278 20.04 -1.41 4.85
N VAL A 279 18.81 -1.55 5.34
CA VAL A 279 18.41 -1.04 6.65
C VAL A 279 18.78 -2.06 7.72
N SER A 280 19.54 -1.63 8.72
CA SER A 280 19.91 -2.48 9.86
C SER A 280 18.77 -2.63 10.85
N TYR A 281 18.57 -3.87 11.31
CA TYR A 281 17.56 -4.20 12.31
C TYR A 281 18.19 -4.83 13.54
N THR A 282 17.55 -4.62 14.70
CA THR A 282 17.84 -5.37 15.93
C THR A 282 16.54 -5.90 16.54
N VAL A 283 16.62 -6.96 17.34
CA VAL A 283 15.47 -7.48 18.08
C VAL A 283 15.37 -6.76 19.43
N ILE A 284 14.16 -6.33 19.77
CA ILE A 284 13.79 -5.85 21.10
C ILE A 284 12.60 -6.63 21.62
N TRP A 285 12.48 -6.71 22.94
CA TRP A 285 11.42 -7.43 23.64
C TRP A 285 10.49 -6.47 24.36
N SER A 286 9.17 -6.67 24.21
CA SER A 286 8.17 -5.89 24.92
C SER A 286 6.96 -6.75 25.25
N LYS A 287 6.59 -6.81 26.53
CA LYS A 287 5.49 -7.66 27.05
C LYS A 287 5.60 -9.10 26.54
N ASP A 288 6.80 -9.68 26.69
CA ASP A 288 7.15 -11.06 26.31
C ASP A 288 6.94 -11.39 24.83
N ALA A 289 6.94 -10.37 23.95
CA ALA A 289 6.83 -10.53 22.51
C ALA A 289 8.03 -9.91 21.78
N PRO A 290 8.52 -10.56 20.71
CA PRO A 290 9.61 -10.03 19.91
C PRO A 290 9.14 -8.94 18.96
N TYR A 291 9.96 -7.92 18.78
CA TYR A 291 9.81 -6.87 17.79
C TYR A 291 11.16 -6.59 17.13
N SER A 292 11.16 -6.21 15.86
CA SER A 292 12.34 -5.64 15.23
C SER A 292 12.28 -4.12 15.34
N VAL A 293 13.45 -3.49 15.46
CA VAL A 293 13.61 -2.04 15.42
C VAL A 293 14.65 -1.64 14.40
N CYS A 294 14.34 -0.61 13.61
CA CYS A 294 15.28 0.05 12.70
C CYS A 294 15.19 1.57 12.84
N GLU A 295 16.32 2.25 12.64
CA GLU A 295 16.37 3.70 12.49
C GLU A 295 15.76 4.11 11.13
N ASP A 296 15.13 5.28 11.09
CA ASP A 296 14.64 5.85 9.84
C ASP A 296 15.81 6.22 8.92
N PHE A 297 15.80 5.71 7.69
CA PHE A 297 16.77 6.07 6.67
C PHE A 297 16.30 7.27 5.83
N VAL A 298 15.04 7.66 5.95
CA VAL A 298 14.49 8.87 5.36
C VAL A 298 14.86 10.05 6.25
N THR A 299 15.26 11.15 5.65
CA THR A 299 15.72 12.34 6.36
C THR A 299 14.80 13.51 6.09
N GLU A 300 14.96 14.62 6.81
CA GLU A 300 14.27 15.89 6.54
C GLU A 300 14.44 16.43 5.11
N ASN A 301 15.43 15.93 4.35
CA ASN A 301 15.76 16.37 3.01
C ASN A 301 15.47 15.30 1.94
N THR A 302 15.08 14.09 2.32
CA THR A 302 14.86 12.98 1.39
C THR A 302 13.48 12.39 1.56
N GLU A 303 12.87 11.95 0.47
CA GLU A 303 11.62 11.19 0.48
C GLU A 303 11.83 9.82 -0.15
N LEU A 304 11.14 8.82 0.38
CA LEU A 304 11.05 7.50 -0.19
C LEU A 304 9.91 7.46 -1.20
N ILE A 305 10.24 7.16 -2.45
CA ILE A 305 9.25 6.92 -3.51
C ILE A 305 9.18 5.42 -3.78
N PRO A 306 8.10 4.72 -3.38
CA PRO A 306 7.97 3.28 -3.61
C PRO A 306 7.99 2.93 -5.09
N ALA A 307 8.51 1.75 -5.43
CA ALA A 307 8.59 1.29 -6.82
C ALA A 307 7.21 1.26 -7.51
N TRP A 308 6.12 1.04 -6.76
CA TRP A 308 4.74 1.13 -7.26
C TRP A 308 4.42 2.50 -7.87
N ARG A 309 4.96 3.59 -7.28
CA ARG A 309 4.83 4.95 -7.81
C ARG A 309 5.74 5.15 -9.02
N LEU A 310 6.96 4.62 -8.99
CA LEU A 310 7.87 4.68 -10.14
C LEU A 310 7.25 4.05 -11.40
N LEU A 311 6.54 2.93 -11.25
CA LEU A 311 5.81 2.28 -12.36
C LEU A 311 4.75 3.19 -13.00
N GLN A 312 4.27 4.21 -12.30
CA GLN A 312 3.26 5.16 -12.78
C GLN A 312 3.86 6.35 -13.55
N ALA A 313 5.19 6.48 -13.61
CA ALA A 313 5.88 7.53 -14.35
C ALA A 313 5.55 7.52 -15.85
N LYS A 314 5.23 6.34 -16.39
CA LYS A 314 4.69 6.20 -17.75
C LYS A 314 3.72 5.03 -17.84
N LYS A 315 2.90 5.02 -18.89
CA LYS A 315 1.99 3.90 -19.17
C LYS A 315 2.77 2.64 -19.55
N GLN A 316 2.45 1.51 -18.91
CA GLN A 316 3.00 0.20 -19.27
C GLN A 316 2.52 -0.24 -20.67
N LYS A 317 3.45 -0.75 -21.46
CA LYS A 317 3.14 -1.40 -22.76
C LYS A 317 2.62 -2.81 -22.49
N ASN A 318 1.59 -3.24 -23.22
CA ASN A 318 0.99 -4.57 -23.04
C ASN A 318 1.98 -5.74 -23.23
N SER A 319 3.05 -5.54 -24.00
CA SER A 319 4.06 -6.55 -24.29
C SER A 319 5.27 -6.52 -23.33
N ALA A 320 5.32 -5.56 -22.39
CA ALA A 320 6.44 -5.42 -21.45
C ALA A 320 6.09 -6.08 -20.11
N SER A 321 7.00 -6.92 -19.62
CA SER A 321 6.95 -7.41 -18.25
C SER A 321 7.03 -6.25 -17.25
N ARG A 322 6.65 -6.49 -16.00
CA ARG A 322 6.78 -5.48 -14.94
C ARG A 322 8.24 -5.14 -14.63
N TYR A 323 9.12 -6.12 -14.76
CA TYR A 323 10.56 -5.94 -14.60
C TYR A 323 11.10 -4.94 -15.62
N ARG A 324 10.82 -5.19 -16.91
CA ARG A 324 11.23 -4.28 -17.98
C ARG A 324 10.58 -2.91 -17.84
N HIS A 325 9.30 -2.86 -17.49
CA HIS A 325 8.59 -1.59 -17.28
C HIS A 325 9.21 -0.77 -16.16
N LEU A 326 9.60 -1.38 -15.04
CA LEU A 326 10.30 -0.69 -13.95
C LEU A 326 11.64 -0.10 -14.40
N LEU A 327 12.46 -0.87 -15.13
CA LEU A 327 13.73 -0.39 -15.66
C LEU A 327 13.53 0.84 -16.54
N GLU A 328 12.56 0.78 -17.47
CA GLU A 328 12.30 1.89 -18.38
C GLU A 328 11.69 3.11 -17.66
N CYS A 329 10.94 2.92 -16.57
CA CYS A 329 10.48 4.03 -15.73
C CYS A 329 11.64 4.67 -14.95
N CYS A 330 12.54 3.88 -14.37
CA CYS A 330 13.69 4.39 -13.65
C CYS A 330 14.64 5.16 -14.59
N GLU A 331 14.89 4.63 -15.80
CA GLU A 331 15.65 5.31 -16.84
C GLU A 331 15.01 6.65 -17.23
N LEU A 332 13.69 6.68 -17.44
CA LEU A 332 12.95 7.90 -17.75
C LEU A 332 13.06 8.96 -16.63
N LEU A 333 13.06 8.52 -15.37
CA LEU A 333 13.19 9.38 -14.21
C LEU A 333 14.64 9.81 -13.93
N GLY A 334 15.63 9.20 -14.59
CA GLY A 334 17.05 9.45 -14.33
C GLY A 334 17.59 8.74 -13.08
N ILE A 335 16.92 7.68 -12.61
CA ILE A 335 17.37 6.87 -11.47
C ILE A 335 18.42 5.87 -11.97
N GLY A 336 19.68 6.10 -11.61
CA GLY A 336 20.80 5.23 -11.96
C GLY A 336 20.87 3.93 -11.13
N ASN A 337 21.72 3.00 -11.57
CA ASN A 337 22.07 1.77 -10.84
C ASN A 337 20.90 0.84 -10.46
N ILE A 338 19.78 0.90 -11.20
CA ILE A 338 18.62 0.04 -10.94
C ILE A 338 18.93 -1.44 -11.16
N THR A 339 19.66 -1.82 -12.21
CA THR A 339 19.94 -3.25 -12.49
C THR A 339 20.80 -3.89 -11.39
N PRO A 340 21.95 -3.32 -10.98
CA PRO A 340 22.71 -3.86 -9.85
C PRO A 340 21.92 -3.90 -8.54
N PHE A 341 21.01 -2.95 -8.31
CA PHE A 341 20.11 -2.99 -7.17
C PHE A 341 19.15 -4.18 -7.23
N LEU A 342 18.48 -4.39 -8.38
CA LEU A 342 17.55 -5.49 -8.55
C LEU A 342 18.27 -6.84 -8.48
N ASP A 343 19.45 -6.99 -9.08
CA ASP A 343 20.25 -8.22 -9.01
C ASP A 343 20.52 -8.62 -7.54
N ARG A 344 20.96 -7.66 -6.71
CA ARG A 344 21.21 -7.87 -5.28
C ARG A 344 19.95 -8.20 -4.50
N MET A 345 18.85 -7.49 -4.76
CA MET A 345 17.57 -7.71 -4.10
C MET A 345 17.01 -9.09 -4.42
N LEU A 346 17.03 -9.50 -5.69
CA LEU A 346 16.53 -10.79 -6.15
C LEU A 346 17.37 -11.95 -5.61
N VAL A 347 18.70 -11.78 -5.54
CA VAL A 347 19.60 -12.75 -4.92
C VAL A 347 19.33 -12.90 -3.42
N LEU A 348 19.19 -11.78 -2.70
CA LEU A 348 18.81 -11.82 -1.29
C LEU A 348 17.47 -12.53 -1.10
N ASP A 349 16.44 -12.09 -1.83
CA ASP A 349 15.08 -12.63 -1.71
C ASP A 349 15.04 -14.13 -2.04
N TYR A 350 15.92 -14.60 -2.94
CA TYR A 350 16.15 -16.03 -3.16
C TYR A 350 16.74 -16.72 -1.91
N ILE A 351 17.86 -16.22 -1.38
CA ILE A 351 18.54 -16.82 -0.22
C ILE A 351 17.59 -16.94 0.98
N ILE A 352 16.81 -15.90 1.26
CA ILE A 352 15.89 -15.88 2.42
C ILE A 352 14.50 -16.43 2.09
N ALA A 353 14.21 -16.78 0.83
CA ALA A 353 12.87 -17.15 0.38
C ALA A 353 11.81 -16.10 0.81
N ASN A 354 12.01 -14.85 0.38
CA ASN A 354 11.09 -13.75 0.66
C ASN A 354 9.78 -13.90 -0.12
N GLU A 355 8.67 -13.96 0.60
CA GLU A 355 7.35 -14.22 0.04
C GLU A 355 6.51 -12.95 -0.19
N ASP A 356 7.01 -11.80 0.26
CA ASP A 356 6.25 -10.54 0.19
C ASP A 356 7.09 -9.33 -0.25
N ARG A 357 8.08 -9.51 -1.12
CA ARG A 357 8.71 -8.39 -1.84
C ARG A 357 7.77 -7.82 -2.89
N HIS A 358 6.76 -7.04 -2.49
CA HIS A 358 5.91 -6.29 -3.42
C HIS A 358 6.48 -4.90 -3.74
N PHE A 359 5.92 -4.20 -4.72
CA PHE A 359 6.40 -2.89 -5.19
C PHE A 359 6.33 -1.73 -4.17
N ASN A 360 5.82 -1.95 -2.96
CA ASN A 360 5.91 -0.97 -1.86
C ASN A 360 7.06 -1.28 -0.87
N ASN A 361 7.68 -2.47 -0.97
CA ASN A 361 8.76 -2.93 -0.09
C ASN A 361 10.16 -2.68 -0.69
N PHE A 362 10.24 -1.79 -1.68
CA PHE A 362 11.46 -1.19 -2.19
C PHE A 362 11.10 0.07 -3.00
N GLY A 363 12.08 0.95 -3.23
CA GLY A 363 11.85 2.21 -3.90
C GLY A 363 13.13 3.00 -4.12
N ALA A 364 12.99 4.27 -4.45
CA ALA A 364 14.09 5.20 -4.65
C ALA A 364 14.02 6.39 -3.69
N LEU A 365 15.17 6.97 -3.37
CA LEU A 365 15.26 8.20 -2.60
C LEU A 365 15.37 9.40 -3.54
N ARG A 366 14.58 10.43 -3.27
CA ARG A 366 14.62 11.73 -3.96
C ARG A 366 14.88 12.82 -2.95
N ASN A 367 15.65 13.84 -3.32
CA ASN A 367 15.77 15.05 -2.52
C ASN A 367 14.45 15.82 -2.59
N ALA A 368 13.82 16.08 -1.45
CA ALA A 368 12.49 16.71 -1.37
C ALA A 368 12.48 18.18 -1.81
N GLU A 369 13.64 18.85 -1.80
CA GLU A 369 13.77 20.26 -2.13
C GLU A 369 14.26 20.46 -3.57
N THR A 370 15.30 19.72 -3.99
CA THR A 370 15.85 19.84 -5.36
C THR A 370 15.16 18.93 -6.37
N LEU A 371 14.37 17.96 -5.91
CA LEU A 371 13.74 16.90 -6.71
C LEU A 371 14.73 15.96 -7.42
N GLU A 372 16.02 16.02 -7.07
CA GLU A 372 17.06 15.16 -7.63
C GLU A 372 16.97 13.73 -7.07
N TRP A 373 17.09 12.73 -7.94
CA TRP A 373 17.14 11.33 -7.53
C TRP A 373 18.52 10.98 -6.97
N LEU A 374 18.54 10.44 -5.75
CA LEU A 374 19.77 9.99 -5.08
C LEU A 374 20.14 8.55 -5.45
N GLY A 375 19.17 7.79 -5.97
CA GLY A 375 19.30 6.38 -6.33
C GLY A 375 18.26 5.52 -5.63
N MET A 376 18.43 4.20 -5.74
CA MET A 376 17.58 3.25 -5.03
C MET A 376 17.78 3.36 -3.52
N ALA A 377 16.70 3.21 -2.75
CA ALA A 377 16.75 3.14 -1.30
C ALA A 377 17.51 1.88 -0.85
N PRO A 378 18.12 1.87 0.35
CA PRO A 378 18.62 0.63 0.95
C PRO A 378 17.50 -0.41 1.01
N ILE A 379 17.81 -1.70 0.90
CA ILE A 379 16.80 -2.76 1.03
C ILE A 379 16.25 -2.77 2.46
N TYR A 380 14.92 -2.81 2.58
CA TYR A 380 14.17 -2.85 3.85
C TYR A 380 13.01 -3.85 3.73
N ASP A 381 12.34 -4.17 4.84
CA ASP A 381 11.15 -5.04 4.85
C ASP A 381 11.38 -6.44 4.25
N SER A 382 12.24 -7.21 4.91
CA SER A 382 12.60 -8.59 4.53
C SER A 382 12.04 -9.61 5.52
N GLY A 383 11.16 -9.20 6.44
CA GLY A 383 10.66 -10.03 7.54
C GLY A 383 9.73 -11.17 7.10
N SER A 384 8.98 -10.99 6.00
CA SER A 384 8.11 -12.03 5.41
C SER A 384 8.88 -13.04 4.57
N SER A 385 9.88 -13.66 5.18
CA SER A 385 10.80 -14.61 4.58
C SER A 385 11.02 -15.82 5.51
N LEU A 386 11.93 -16.72 5.17
CA LEU A 386 12.39 -17.83 6.01
C LEU A 386 11.26 -18.70 6.58
N GLY A 387 10.16 -18.86 5.83
CA GLY A 387 9.00 -19.65 6.25
C GLY A 387 8.29 -19.11 7.50
N TYR A 388 8.23 -17.79 7.66
CA TYR A 388 7.70 -17.11 8.86
C TYR A 388 6.33 -17.60 9.35
N ASP A 389 5.51 -18.19 8.47
CA ASP A 389 4.17 -18.73 8.76
C ASP A 389 4.04 -20.25 8.50
N LYS A 390 5.13 -20.93 8.15
CA LYS A 390 5.14 -22.35 7.72
C LYS A 390 5.65 -23.26 8.82
N MET A 391 5.16 -24.49 8.88
CA MET A 391 5.74 -25.54 9.74
C MET A 391 7.09 -26.02 9.19
N PRO A 392 8.01 -26.56 10.04
CA PRO A 392 9.34 -27.01 9.59
C PRO A 392 9.30 -28.03 8.43
N GLY A 393 8.32 -28.93 8.42
CA GLY A 393 8.14 -29.88 7.31
C GLY A 393 7.76 -29.22 5.97
N GLN A 394 7.03 -28.10 6.01
CA GLN A 394 6.65 -27.34 4.83
C GLN A 394 7.81 -26.48 4.30
N MET A 395 8.66 -25.94 5.17
CA MET A 395 9.84 -25.17 4.75
C MET A 395 10.81 -25.95 3.87
N ARG A 396 10.88 -27.28 4.08
CA ARG A 396 11.71 -28.19 3.28
C ARG A 396 11.15 -28.41 1.87
N SER A 397 9.87 -28.14 1.66
CA SER A 397 9.19 -28.31 0.38
C SER A 397 8.96 -26.93 -0.24
N GLU A 398 9.74 -26.56 -1.26
CA GLU A 398 9.61 -25.27 -1.97
C GLU A 398 8.30 -25.13 -2.78
N LYS A 399 7.37 -26.08 -2.64
CA LYS A 399 6.13 -26.16 -3.44
C LYS A 399 5.13 -25.04 -3.17
N ASP A 400 5.12 -24.50 -1.96
CA ASP A 400 4.13 -23.51 -1.51
C ASP A 400 4.77 -22.14 -1.20
N VAL A 401 6.00 -21.91 -1.66
CA VAL A 401 6.70 -20.63 -1.45
C VAL A 401 6.31 -19.67 -2.57
N ILE A 402 5.53 -18.65 -2.22
CA ILE A 402 5.14 -17.59 -3.15
C ILE A 402 6.32 -16.65 -3.38
N CYS A 403 6.49 -16.13 -4.59
CA CYS A 403 7.47 -15.10 -4.89
C CYS A 403 6.83 -13.87 -5.54
N LYS A 404 7.44 -12.71 -5.30
CA LYS A 404 7.11 -11.38 -5.80
C LYS A 404 8.42 -10.59 -5.97
N PRO A 405 8.46 -9.47 -6.72
CA PRO A 405 7.35 -8.78 -7.39
C PRO A 405 7.19 -9.10 -8.87
N PHE A 406 8.15 -9.80 -9.49
CA PHE A 406 8.15 -9.97 -10.94
C PHE A 406 7.65 -11.34 -11.37
N LYS A 407 8.07 -12.41 -10.67
CA LYS A 407 7.71 -13.80 -10.97
C LYS A 407 7.11 -14.49 -9.77
N ASN A 408 6.20 -15.43 -9.99
CA ASN A 408 5.52 -16.17 -8.92
C ASN A 408 6.45 -17.18 -8.22
N HIS A 409 7.57 -17.55 -8.85
CA HIS A 409 8.56 -18.47 -8.29
C HIS A 409 9.97 -17.85 -8.19
N HIS A 410 10.66 -18.16 -7.10
CA HIS A 410 12.02 -17.69 -6.82
C HIS A 410 13.03 -18.08 -7.90
N ALA A 411 12.92 -19.31 -8.45
CA ALA A 411 13.79 -19.77 -9.53
C ALA A 411 13.58 -18.96 -10.83
N GLU A 412 12.35 -18.51 -11.12
CA GLU A 412 12.07 -17.66 -12.28
C GLU A 412 12.54 -16.22 -12.03
N GLN A 413 12.44 -15.69 -10.80
CA GLN A 413 13.03 -14.39 -10.47
C GLN A 413 14.55 -14.37 -10.62
N LEU A 414 15.24 -15.44 -10.21
CA LEU A 414 16.69 -15.55 -10.39
C LEU A 414 17.13 -15.44 -11.86
N LYS A 415 16.30 -15.85 -12.83
CA LYS A 415 16.61 -15.70 -14.26
C LYS A 415 16.63 -14.26 -14.75
N LEU A 416 16.11 -13.31 -13.94
CA LEU A 416 16.17 -11.88 -14.23
C LEU A 416 17.52 -11.28 -13.84
N VAL A 417 18.25 -11.93 -12.92
CA VAL A 417 19.56 -11.47 -12.42
C VAL A 417 20.56 -11.46 -13.57
N THR A 418 21.25 -10.33 -13.73
CA THR A 418 22.19 -10.13 -14.85
C THR A 418 23.64 -10.40 -14.49
N ASP A 419 23.98 -10.38 -13.20
CA ASP A 419 25.34 -10.55 -12.71
C ASP A 419 25.36 -11.26 -11.35
N PHE A 420 26.18 -12.30 -11.23
CA PHE A 420 26.46 -13.03 -9.98
C PHE A 420 27.91 -12.83 -9.50
N ASP A 421 28.78 -12.18 -10.27
CA ASP A 421 30.23 -12.08 -9.99
C ASP A 421 30.54 -11.23 -8.75
N TRP A 422 29.59 -10.40 -8.32
CA TRP A 422 29.71 -9.60 -7.10
C TRP A 422 29.54 -10.41 -5.80
N ILE A 423 29.08 -11.65 -5.88
CA ILE A 423 28.77 -12.47 -4.70
C ILE A 423 30.06 -13.11 -4.16
N ASP A 424 30.43 -12.69 -2.95
CA ASP A 424 31.51 -13.31 -2.17
C ASP A 424 30.93 -14.40 -1.26
N PHE A 425 30.89 -15.64 -1.76
CA PHE A 425 30.32 -16.79 -1.03
C PHE A 425 31.08 -17.14 0.25
N ASP A 426 32.38 -16.82 0.33
CA ASP A 426 33.17 -17.08 1.54
C ASP A 426 32.67 -16.26 2.73
N ARG A 427 32.09 -15.07 2.47
CA ARG A 427 31.45 -14.23 3.50
C ARG A 427 30.12 -14.76 4.00
N LEU A 428 29.56 -15.80 3.37
CA LEU A 428 28.35 -16.48 3.82
C LEU A 428 28.65 -17.79 4.56
N SER A 429 29.92 -18.09 4.83
CA SER A 429 30.35 -19.34 5.47
C SER A 429 29.85 -19.51 6.90
N ASP A 430 29.47 -18.43 7.59
CA ASP A 430 28.98 -18.41 8.97
C ASP A 430 27.47 -18.12 9.08
N VAL A 431 26.72 -18.30 7.98
CA VAL A 431 25.30 -17.95 7.92
C VAL A 431 24.45 -18.83 8.85
N ASP A 432 24.86 -20.07 9.11
CA ASP A 432 24.20 -20.96 10.04
C ASP A 432 24.40 -20.54 11.49
N GLU A 433 25.59 -20.06 11.88
CA GLU A 433 25.82 -19.46 13.18
C GLU A 433 25.03 -18.15 13.33
N LEU A 434 24.94 -17.32 12.28
CA LEU A 434 24.09 -16.12 12.28
C LEU A 434 22.63 -16.48 12.55
N ILE A 435 22.05 -17.42 11.79
CA ILE A 435 20.65 -17.81 11.94
C ILE A 435 20.41 -18.41 13.33
N SER A 436 21.28 -19.33 13.75
CA SER A 436 21.14 -20.02 15.03
C SER A 436 21.25 -19.04 16.19
N SER A 437 22.21 -18.11 16.18
CA SER A 437 22.40 -17.14 17.27
C SER A 437 21.23 -16.18 17.43
N VAL A 438 20.58 -15.76 16.33
CA VAL A 438 19.42 -14.86 16.39
C VAL A 438 18.17 -15.61 16.90
N LEU A 439 17.97 -16.86 16.48
CA LEU A 439 16.76 -17.62 16.80
C LEU A 439 16.82 -18.42 18.11
N SER A 440 18.00 -18.65 18.67
CA SER A 440 18.19 -19.45 19.89
C SER A 440 18.37 -18.64 21.19
N CYS A 441 18.07 -17.33 21.17
CA CYS A 441 18.06 -16.55 22.41
C CYS A 441 17.01 -17.08 23.41
N GLU A 442 17.28 -16.95 24.71
CA GLU A 442 16.46 -17.54 25.77
C GLU A 442 14.99 -17.10 25.67
N GLU A 443 14.76 -15.84 25.34
CA GLU A 443 13.44 -15.25 25.18
C GLU A 443 12.70 -15.77 23.94
N ALA A 444 13.41 -16.26 22.91
CA ALA A 444 12.82 -16.82 21.70
C ALA A 444 12.33 -18.27 21.86
N ALA A 445 12.69 -18.95 22.95
CA ALA A 445 12.36 -20.36 23.17
C ALA A 445 10.84 -20.65 23.15
N ASP A 446 10.01 -19.68 23.54
CA ASP A 446 8.55 -19.78 23.52
C ASP A 446 7.95 -19.65 22.11
N TYR A 447 8.73 -19.17 21.14
CA TYR A 447 8.27 -18.83 19.78
C TYR A 447 8.87 -19.76 18.71
N ILE A 448 10.13 -20.16 18.88
CA ILE A 448 10.92 -20.84 17.85
C ILE A 448 11.55 -22.11 18.44
N ASP A 449 11.14 -23.27 17.94
CA ASP A 449 11.70 -24.57 18.35
C ASP A 449 12.98 -24.95 17.58
N GLU A 450 13.78 -25.85 18.15
CA GLU A 450 15.04 -26.34 17.53
C GLU A 450 14.83 -26.93 16.13
N GLY A 451 13.70 -27.62 15.90
CA GLY A 451 13.38 -28.20 14.60
C GLY A 451 13.16 -27.15 13.52
N ARG A 452 12.55 -26.01 13.90
CA ARG A 452 12.42 -24.82 13.05
C ARG A 452 13.77 -24.18 12.75
N ILE A 453 14.61 -23.96 13.76
CA ILE A 453 15.97 -23.39 13.56
C ILE A 453 16.76 -24.23 12.57
N HIS A 454 16.75 -25.55 12.75
CA HIS A 454 17.43 -26.49 11.85
C HIS A 454 16.85 -26.45 10.43
N ALA A 455 15.52 -26.42 10.27
CA ALA A 455 14.89 -26.37 8.95
C ALA A 455 15.20 -25.06 8.18
N ILE A 456 15.24 -23.92 8.88
CA ILE A 456 15.59 -22.62 8.30
C ILE A 456 17.06 -22.65 7.85
N THR A 457 17.95 -23.05 8.75
CA THR A 457 19.40 -23.12 8.51
C THR A 457 19.74 -24.00 7.32
N GLU A 458 19.24 -25.24 7.31
CA GLU A 458 19.45 -26.21 6.22
C GLU A 458 18.93 -25.65 4.88
N SER A 459 17.79 -24.97 4.90
CA SER A 459 17.18 -24.43 3.69
C SER A 459 17.92 -23.21 3.13
N VAL A 460 18.45 -22.33 4.00
CA VAL A 460 19.30 -21.22 3.58
C VAL A 460 20.61 -21.72 3.00
N GLN A 461 21.30 -22.65 3.68
CA GLN A 461 22.54 -23.25 3.18
C GLN A 461 22.35 -23.94 1.82
N ARG A 462 21.24 -24.69 1.65
CA ARG A 462 20.90 -25.32 0.37
C ARG A 462 20.74 -24.31 -0.76
N ARG A 463 20.04 -23.19 -0.52
CA ARG A 463 19.86 -22.12 -1.52
C ARG A 463 21.17 -21.41 -1.84
N ILE A 464 22.02 -21.17 -0.85
CA ILE A 464 23.37 -20.61 -1.09
C ILE A 464 24.21 -21.55 -1.95
N GLY A 465 24.22 -22.86 -1.65
CA GLY A 465 24.93 -23.86 -2.45
C GLY A 465 24.44 -23.91 -3.90
N HIS A 466 23.11 -23.91 -4.10
CA HIS A 466 22.54 -23.86 -5.46
C HIS A 466 22.89 -22.55 -6.19
N LEU A 467 22.90 -21.41 -5.49
CA LEU A 467 23.30 -20.13 -6.07
C LEU A 467 24.79 -20.12 -6.48
N GLN A 468 25.65 -20.77 -5.69
CA GLN A 468 27.07 -20.94 -6.02
C GLN A 468 27.25 -21.80 -7.27
N GLU A 469 26.53 -22.93 -7.38
CA GLU A 469 26.53 -23.75 -8.60
C GLU A 469 26.04 -22.96 -9.82
N LEU A 470 24.98 -22.16 -9.65
CA LEU A 470 24.43 -21.31 -10.70
C LEU A 470 25.46 -20.28 -11.20
N ALA A 471 26.12 -19.57 -10.28
CA ALA A 471 27.14 -18.58 -10.59
C ALA A 471 28.35 -19.19 -11.32
N MET A 472 28.72 -20.43 -11.01
CA MET A 472 29.83 -21.14 -11.68
C MET A 472 29.48 -21.68 -13.08
N THR A 473 28.22 -22.03 -13.32
CA THR A 473 27.82 -22.81 -14.51
C THR A 473 27.12 -21.99 -15.59
N GLN A 474 26.53 -20.85 -15.26
CA GLN A 474 25.76 -20.06 -16.21
C GLN A 474 26.45 -18.74 -16.52
N THR A 475 26.66 -18.46 -17.82
CA THR A 475 26.76 -17.07 -18.26
C THR A 475 25.37 -16.45 -18.10
N PRO A 476 25.18 -15.39 -17.30
CA PRO A 476 23.88 -14.80 -17.09
C PRO A 476 23.26 -14.40 -18.43
N ARG A 477 22.18 -15.09 -18.82
CA ARG A 477 21.38 -14.71 -19.98
C ARG A 477 20.01 -14.36 -19.46
N GLN A 478 19.79 -13.06 -19.27
CA GLN A 478 18.51 -12.54 -18.78
C GLN A 478 17.37 -13.08 -19.65
N LEU A 479 16.52 -13.89 -19.03
CA LEU A 479 15.37 -14.51 -19.68
C LEU A 479 14.10 -13.93 -19.06
N ASP A 480 13.58 -12.87 -19.66
CA ASP A 480 12.38 -12.18 -19.20
C ASP A 480 11.17 -12.59 -20.06
N THR A 481 10.55 -13.73 -19.71
CA THR A 481 9.29 -14.22 -20.32
C THR A 481 8.10 -13.88 -19.43
N THR A 482 6.90 -13.67 -19.98
CA THR A 482 5.72 -13.28 -19.19
C THR A 482 4.91 -14.47 -18.65
N GLU A 483 5.40 -15.71 -18.79
CA GLU A 483 4.66 -16.93 -18.45
C GLU A 483 4.43 -17.06 -16.94
N ASP A 484 5.43 -16.70 -16.13
CA ASP A 484 5.39 -16.77 -14.66
C ASP A 484 5.17 -15.39 -14.00
N ASP A 485 4.75 -14.38 -14.75
CA ASP A 485 4.57 -13.03 -14.22
C ASP A 485 3.51 -12.99 -13.10
N VAL A 486 3.81 -12.23 -12.04
CA VAL A 486 2.84 -11.91 -10.97
C VAL A 486 1.70 -11.09 -11.55
N ARG A 487 0.47 -11.59 -11.42
CA ARG A 487 -0.74 -10.94 -11.97
C ARG A 487 -1.44 -10.02 -10.99
N GLU A 488 -1.40 -10.35 -9.70
CA GLU A 488 -2.05 -9.61 -8.62
C GLU A 488 -1.02 -9.15 -7.59
N GLU A 489 -0.95 -7.83 -7.35
CA GLU A 489 -0.05 -7.22 -6.36
C GLU A 489 -0.81 -6.94 -5.08
N VAL A 490 -0.95 -7.95 -4.25
CA VAL A 490 -1.60 -7.82 -2.95
C VAL A 490 -0.54 -8.04 -1.89
N ALA A 491 -0.34 -7.07 -0.99
CA ALA A 491 0.52 -7.24 0.19
C ALA A 491 -0.03 -8.37 1.07
N ALA A 492 0.83 -9.07 1.82
CA ALA A 492 0.38 -10.17 2.67
C ALA A 492 -0.65 -9.70 3.71
N ASP A 493 -1.76 -10.43 3.81
CA ASP A 493 -2.76 -10.25 4.85
C ASP A 493 -2.46 -11.22 6.00
N TYR A 494 -2.20 -10.67 7.19
CA TYR A 494 -1.85 -11.42 8.39
C TYR A 494 -3.03 -11.54 9.36
N ALA A 495 -4.24 -11.14 8.96
CA ALA A 495 -5.44 -11.36 9.76
C ALA A 495 -5.71 -12.87 9.92
N PRO A 496 -6.29 -13.32 11.05
CA PRO A 496 -6.70 -14.71 11.20
C PRO A 496 -7.67 -15.06 10.07
N LYS A 497 -7.29 -16.01 9.21
CA LYS A 497 -8.21 -16.57 8.22
C LYS A 497 -9.28 -17.34 8.99
N MET A 498 -10.49 -16.80 9.06
CA MET A 498 -11.64 -17.58 9.51
C MET A 498 -11.87 -18.65 8.46
N GLU A 499 -11.53 -19.91 8.78
CA GLU A 499 -12.06 -21.03 8.02
C GLU A 499 -13.58 -20.99 8.14
N LEU A 500 -14.26 -20.84 7.00
CA LEU A 500 -15.71 -20.91 6.87
C LEU A 500 -16.17 -22.37 6.85
#